data_AF-A0A6I7R3V8-F1
#
_entry.id   AF-A0A6I7R3V8-F1
#
_cell.length_a   1.000
_cell.length_b   1.000
_cell.length_c   1.000
_cell.angle_alpha   90.00
_cell.angle_beta   90.00
_cell.angle_gamma   90.00
#
_symmetry.space_group_name_H-M   'P 1'
#
loop_
_entity.id
_entity.type
_entity.pdbx_description
1 polymer ?
#
loop_
_entity_poly.entity_id
_entity_poly.type
_entity_poly.pdbx_seq_one_letter_code
_entity_poly.pdbx_strand_id
1 'polypeptide(L)'
;MQTKKTFPVVLIWLFLFLSYPTLNLQGQNDNTYQLSWRLSGTMGGAGLAGSGLAEYLKHRKDTLTHTQIELHNAEDIWWPDRISTRYWSPTSIKLSDIGMTTGFAMPLSMLFDSSIRSEGWEITGMYLQTFLLTYTLTALTKEITKRSRPFVYNPHA
;
A
#
# COMPACT_ATOMS: atom_id res chain seq x y z
N MET A 1 -33.10 22.69 -18.01
CA MET A 1 -31.64 22.52 -18.11
C MET A 1 -31.01 23.00 -16.79
N GLN A 2 -30.49 22.06 -16.01
CA GLN A 2 -30.32 22.12 -14.53
C GLN A 2 -28.95 22.67 -14.07
N THR A 3 -28.62 23.93 -14.32
CA THR A 3 -27.26 24.44 -14.00
C THR A 3 -27.13 25.21 -12.67
N LYS A 4 -28.20 25.40 -11.89
CA LYS A 4 -28.18 26.32 -10.74
C LYS A 4 -27.73 25.74 -9.40
N LYS A 5 -27.57 24.42 -9.25
CA LYS A 5 -27.25 23.77 -7.96
C LYS A 5 -25.76 23.45 -7.73
N THR A 6 -24.92 23.48 -8.77
CA THR A 6 -23.49 23.15 -8.66
C THR A 6 -22.62 24.35 -8.24
N PHE A 7 -23.05 25.57 -8.57
CA PHE A 7 -22.35 26.81 -8.24
C PHE A 7 -22.11 27.03 -6.72
N PRO A 8 -23.09 26.81 -5.81
CA PRO A 8 -22.85 26.99 -4.38
C PRO A 8 -21.92 25.92 -3.80
N VAL A 9 -21.93 24.70 -4.36
CA VAL A 9 -21.05 23.60 -3.90
C VAL A 9 -19.59 23.91 -4.22
N VAL A 10 -19.31 24.42 -5.42
CA VAL A 10 -17.94 24.82 -5.81
C VAL A 10 -17.42 25.95 -4.92
N LEU A 11 -18.27 26.93 -4.58
CA LEU A 11 -17.92 28.01 -3.66
C LEU A 11 -17.63 27.52 -2.24
N ILE A 12 -18.36 26.51 -1.75
CA ILE A 12 -18.11 25.88 -0.44
C ILE A 12 -16.76 25.15 -0.45
N TRP A 13 -16.45 24.39 -1.51
CA TRP A 13 -15.15 23.74 -1.66
C TRP A 13 -14.01 24.76 -1.76
N LEU A 14 -14.21 25.86 -2.50
CA LEU A 14 -13.24 26.94 -2.62
C LEU A 14 -13.01 27.66 -1.29
N PHE A 15 -14.09 27.89 -0.52
CA PHE A 15 -14.02 28.50 0.81
C PHE A 15 -13.32 27.60 1.81
N LEU A 16 -13.61 26.29 1.80
CA LEU A 16 -12.90 25.29 2.62
C LEU A 16 -11.41 25.18 2.25
N PHE A 17 -11.08 25.33 0.97
CA PHE A 17 -9.69 25.32 0.48
C PHE A 17 -8.94 26.61 0.84
N LEU A 18 -9.63 27.75 0.89
CA LEU A 18 -9.06 29.05 1.27
C LEU A 18 -9.03 29.28 2.80
N SER A 19 -9.85 28.54 3.56
CA SER A 19 -9.91 28.66 5.02
C SER A 19 -8.89 27.78 5.75
N TYR A 20 -7.98 27.10 5.05
CA TYR A 20 -6.84 26.43 5.70
C TYR A 20 -6.06 27.47 6.49
N PRO A 21 -6.08 27.43 7.84
CA PRO A 21 -5.39 28.43 8.61
C PRO A 21 -3.89 28.22 8.42
N THR A 22 -3.18 29.23 7.90
CA THR A 22 -1.73 29.35 8.06
C THR A 22 -1.42 29.79 9.50
N LEU A 23 -1.90 29.01 10.47
CA LEU A 23 -1.52 29.19 11.86
C LEU A 23 -0.08 28.71 11.98
N ASN A 24 0.85 29.67 11.98
CA ASN A 24 2.21 29.46 12.44
C ASN A 24 2.14 29.14 13.94
N LEU A 25 1.92 27.86 14.24
CA LEU A 25 2.03 27.31 15.59
C LEU A 25 3.49 27.42 16.02
N GLN A 26 3.78 28.45 16.82
CA GLN A 26 5.05 28.63 17.50
C GLN A 26 5.15 27.59 18.63
N GLY A 27 5.64 26.41 18.26
CA GLY A 27 5.93 25.30 19.15
C GLY A 27 6.69 24.16 18.47
N GLN A 28 7.25 24.40 17.27
CA GLN A 28 8.03 23.41 16.54
C GLN A 28 9.38 23.27 17.24
N ASN A 29 9.55 22.16 17.94
CA ASN A 29 10.83 21.70 18.45
C ASN A 29 11.81 21.58 17.27
N ASP A 30 13.11 21.84 17.48
CA ASP A 30 14.11 21.82 16.39
C ASP A 30 14.16 20.48 15.63
N ASN A 31 13.74 19.38 16.28
CA ASN A 31 13.46 18.09 15.64
C ASN A 31 12.01 17.65 15.89
N THR A 32 11.25 17.48 14.81
CA THR A 32 9.86 17.02 14.78
C THR A 32 9.75 15.51 15.00
N TYR A 33 10.65 14.74 14.40
CA TYR A 33 10.68 13.28 14.46
C TYR A 33 11.78 12.77 15.41
N GLN A 34 11.43 11.81 16.26
CA GLN A 34 12.35 11.25 17.25
C GLN A 34 12.31 9.73 17.21
N LEU A 35 13.43 9.11 16.83
CA LEU A 35 13.58 7.66 16.93
C LEU A 35 14.01 7.28 18.35
N SER A 36 13.17 6.51 19.03
CA SER A 36 13.64 5.78 20.22
C SER A 36 14.34 4.49 19.77
N TRP A 37 15.61 4.32 20.19
CA TRP A 37 16.42 3.18 19.78
C TRP A 37 15.80 1.82 20.15
N ARG A 38 15.16 1.74 21.32
CA ARG A 38 14.51 0.51 21.80
C ARG A 38 13.33 0.12 20.92
N LEU A 39 12.43 1.05 20.64
CA LEU A 39 11.25 0.79 19.80
C LEU A 39 11.66 0.52 18.35
N SER A 40 12.57 1.34 17.84
CA SER A 40 13.10 1.22 16.47
C SER A 40 13.81 -0.10 16.25
N GLY A 41 14.60 -0.54 17.22
CA GLY A 41 15.31 -1.82 17.19
C GLY A 41 14.36 -3.00 17.27
N THR A 42 13.36 -2.97 18.16
CA THR A 42 12.38 -4.07 18.26
C THR A 42 11.48 -4.16 17.04
N MET A 43 10.94 -3.03 16.57
CA MET A 43 10.09 -2.98 15.38
C MET A 43 10.86 -3.33 14.11
N GLY A 44 12.04 -2.75 13.91
CA GLY A 44 12.90 -3.06 12.77
C GLY A 44 13.35 -4.52 12.78
N GLY A 45 13.77 -5.03 13.94
CA GLY A 45 14.16 -6.44 14.11
C GLY A 45 13.01 -7.41 13.85
N ALA A 46 11.82 -7.15 14.40
CA ALA A 46 10.62 -7.95 14.16
C ALA A 46 10.18 -7.89 12.69
N GLY A 47 10.25 -6.70 12.08
CA GLY A 47 9.97 -6.49 10.66
C GLY A 47 10.91 -7.31 9.78
N LEU A 48 12.23 -7.20 9.97
CA LEU A 48 13.21 -7.97 9.20
C LEU A 48 13.07 -9.48 9.38
N ALA A 49 12.98 -9.95 10.63
CA ALA A 49 12.85 -11.37 10.93
C ALA A 49 11.57 -11.96 10.34
N GLY A 50 10.44 -11.26 10.49
CA GLY A 50 9.16 -11.68 9.94
C GLY A 50 9.13 -11.66 8.42
N SER A 51 9.79 -10.69 7.78
CA SER A 51 9.92 -10.62 6.31
C SER A 51 10.73 -11.81 5.77
N GLY A 52 11.85 -12.13 6.43
CA GLY A 52 12.66 -13.30 6.08
C GLY A 52 11.91 -14.62 6.27
N LEU A 53 11.15 -14.75 7.35
CA LEU A 53 10.28 -15.91 7.58
C LEU A 53 9.19 -16.02 6.51
N ALA A 54 8.53 -14.92 6.16
CA ALA A 54 7.50 -14.92 5.12
C ALA A 54 8.07 -15.35 3.77
N GLU A 55 9.24 -14.83 3.39
CA GLU A 55 9.89 -15.21 2.13
C GLU A 55 10.32 -16.68 2.13
N TYR A 56 10.80 -17.18 3.27
CA TYR A 56 11.13 -18.60 3.43
C TYR A 56 9.89 -19.50 3.26
N LEU A 57 8.76 -19.14 3.87
CA LEU A 57 7.50 -19.89 3.73
C LEU A 57 6.99 -19.88 2.29
N LYS A 58 7.05 -18.72 1.63
CA LYS A 58 6.65 -18.54 0.23
C LYS A 58 7.43 -19.45 -0.72
N HIS A 59 8.75 -19.62 -0.52
CA HIS A 59 9.55 -20.52 -1.35
C HIS A 59 9.26 -22.01 -1.13
N ARG A 60 8.67 -22.38 0.02
CA ARG A 60 8.25 -23.76 0.31
C ARG A 60 6.80 -24.05 -0.10
N LYS A 61 6.08 -23.06 -0.61
CA LYS A 61 4.71 -23.23 -1.04
C LYS A 61 4.68 -23.90 -2.41
N ASP A 62 3.91 -24.99 -2.51
CA ASP A 62 3.71 -25.68 -3.78
C ASP A 62 2.97 -24.78 -4.78
N THR A 63 3.43 -24.82 -6.03
CA THR A 63 2.76 -24.17 -7.15
C THR A 63 1.55 -25.00 -7.58
N LEU A 64 0.46 -24.34 -7.95
CA LEU A 64 -0.74 -25.00 -8.49
C LEU A 64 -0.39 -25.75 -9.79
N THR A 65 -0.81 -27.01 -9.89
CA THR A 65 -0.69 -27.78 -11.14
C THR A 65 -1.78 -27.38 -12.13
N HIS A 66 -1.54 -27.60 -13.44
CA HIS A 66 -2.55 -27.34 -14.48
C HIS A 66 -3.89 -28.03 -14.19
N THR A 67 -3.85 -29.28 -13.74
CA THR A 67 -5.05 -30.04 -13.36
C THR A 67 -5.80 -29.42 -12.17
N GLN A 68 -5.11 -28.83 -11.21
CA GLN A 68 -5.73 -28.14 -10.07
C GLN A 68 -6.38 -26.83 -10.49
N ILE A 69 -5.80 -26.12 -11.46
CA ILE A 69 -6.33 -24.88 -12.03
C ILE A 69 -7.61 -25.17 -12.82
N GLU A 70 -7.63 -26.22 -13.64
CA GLU A 70 -8.81 -26.61 -14.44
C GLU A 70 -10.01 -27.02 -13.57
N LEU A 71 -9.76 -27.51 -12.35
CA LEU A 71 -10.79 -27.86 -11.37
C LEU A 71 -11.37 -26.65 -10.62
N HIS A 72 -10.80 -25.45 -10.77
CA HIS A 72 -11.26 -24.26 -10.06
C HIS A 72 -12.46 -23.59 -10.75
N ASN A 73 -13.57 -23.46 -10.03
CA ASN A 73 -14.76 -22.76 -10.51
C ASN A 73 -14.89 -21.38 -9.87
N ALA A 74 -15.16 -20.35 -10.68
CA ALA A 74 -15.39 -18.99 -10.22
C ALA A 74 -16.70 -18.81 -9.44
N GLU A 75 -17.64 -19.76 -9.49
CA GLU A 75 -18.87 -19.69 -8.69
C GLU A 75 -18.65 -20.07 -7.22
N ASP A 76 -17.56 -20.77 -6.91
CA ASP A 76 -17.22 -21.24 -5.56
C ASP A 76 -16.58 -20.15 -4.67
N ILE A 77 -16.22 -19.00 -5.25
CA ILE A 77 -15.62 -17.87 -4.54
C ILE A 77 -16.66 -16.81 -4.16
N TRP A 78 -16.29 -15.97 -3.20
CA TRP A 78 -17.16 -14.90 -2.69
C TRP A 78 -17.57 -13.93 -3.81
N TRP A 79 -18.81 -13.45 -3.75
CA TRP A 79 -19.43 -12.65 -4.82
C TRP A 79 -18.65 -11.41 -5.28
N PRO A 80 -17.93 -10.66 -4.42
CA PRO A 80 -17.16 -9.50 -4.89
C PRO A 80 -16.00 -9.92 -5.79
N ASP A 81 -15.40 -11.08 -5.51
CA ASP A 81 -14.24 -11.56 -6.25
C ASP A 81 -14.60 -12.09 -7.63
N ARG A 82 -15.84 -12.57 -7.81
CA ARG A 82 -16.36 -13.08 -9.08
C ARG A 82 -16.37 -12.04 -10.20
N ILE A 83 -16.46 -10.76 -9.85
CA ILE A 83 -16.41 -9.69 -10.85
C ILE A 83 -14.99 -9.63 -11.45
N SER A 84 -13.97 -9.75 -10.61
CA SER A 84 -12.56 -9.69 -11.01
C SER A 84 -12.12 -10.87 -11.89
N THR A 85 -12.81 -12.02 -11.82
CA THR A 85 -12.50 -13.16 -12.70
C THR A 85 -12.90 -12.91 -14.14
N ARG A 86 -13.83 -11.99 -14.42
CA ARG A 86 -14.39 -11.75 -15.77
C ARG A 86 -13.68 -10.67 -16.58
N TYR A 87 -12.87 -9.82 -15.94
CA TYR A 87 -12.24 -8.65 -16.56
C TYR A 87 -10.70 -8.74 -16.53
N TRP A 88 -10.15 -9.77 -17.16
CA TRP A 88 -8.70 -9.88 -17.30
C TRP A 88 -8.18 -8.93 -18.38
N SER A 89 -7.12 -8.19 -18.08
CA SER A 89 -6.47 -7.29 -19.01
C SER A 89 -4.98 -7.15 -18.69
N PRO A 90 -4.07 -7.47 -19.63
CA PRO A 90 -2.63 -7.29 -19.46
C PRO A 90 -2.22 -5.84 -19.24
N THR A 91 -2.93 -4.88 -19.84
CA THR A 91 -2.62 -3.46 -19.71
C THR A 91 -2.93 -2.97 -18.30
N SER A 92 -4.04 -3.43 -17.71
CA SER A 92 -4.43 -3.10 -16.34
C SER A 92 -3.43 -3.63 -15.32
N ILE A 93 -2.89 -4.84 -15.54
CA ILE A 93 -1.84 -5.42 -14.69
C ILE A 93 -0.59 -4.53 -14.71
N LYS A 94 -0.09 -4.20 -15.91
CA LYS A 94 1.10 -3.33 -16.07
C LYS A 94 0.91 -1.96 -15.43
N LEU A 95 -0.26 -1.34 -15.61
CA LEU A 95 -0.55 -0.03 -15.03
C LEU A 95 -0.61 -0.10 -13.49
N SER A 96 -1.19 -1.17 -12.94
CA SER A 96 -1.21 -1.41 -11.50
C SER A 96 0.20 -1.62 -10.93
N ASP A 97 1.06 -2.36 -11.64
CA ASP A 97 2.44 -2.58 -11.22
C ASP A 97 3.23 -1.26 -11.20
N ILE A 98 3.04 -0.41 -12.21
CA ILE A 98 3.61 0.95 -12.22
C ILE A 98 3.10 1.74 -11.02
N GLY A 99 1.79 1.75 -10.77
CA GLY A 99 1.21 2.44 -9.61
C GLY A 99 1.78 1.96 -8.28
N MET A 100 2.01 0.65 -8.13
CA MET A 100 2.66 0.07 -6.94
C MET A 100 4.10 0.58 -6.79
N THR A 101 4.91 0.51 -7.85
CA THR A 101 6.30 0.98 -7.83
C THR A 101 6.38 2.49 -7.60
N THR A 102 5.49 3.27 -8.21
CA THR A 102 5.39 4.72 -7.99
C THR A 102 4.96 5.03 -6.56
N GLY A 103 4.01 4.29 -5.99
CA GLY A 103 3.59 4.44 -4.60
C GLY A 103 4.72 4.16 -3.61
N PHE A 104 5.56 3.16 -3.89
CA PHE A 104 6.77 2.89 -3.12
C PHE A 104 7.80 4.04 -3.24
N ALA A 105 7.96 4.63 -4.42
CA ALA A 105 8.87 5.75 -4.64
C ALA A 105 8.31 7.11 -4.18
N MET A 106 6.99 7.23 -3.96
CA MET A 106 6.31 8.50 -3.66
C MET A 106 6.93 9.25 -2.46
N PRO A 107 7.29 8.61 -1.34
CA PRO A 107 7.91 9.31 -0.21
C PRO A 107 9.21 10.02 -0.55
N LEU A 108 9.91 9.64 -1.63
CA LEU A 108 11.11 10.34 -2.10
C LEU A 108 10.80 11.77 -2.54
N SER A 109 9.57 12.09 -2.95
CA SER A 109 9.18 13.46 -3.28
C SER A 109 9.24 14.38 -2.07
N MET A 110 9.18 13.85 -0.84
CA MET A 110 9.30 14.64 0.38
C MET A 110 10.69 15.27 0.53
N LEU A 111 11.73 14.71 -0.13
CA LEU A 111 13.08 15.26 -0.11
C LEU A 111 13.24 16.59 -0.88
N PHE A 112 12.21 17.02 -1.61
CA PHE A 112 12.19 18.36 -2.22
C PHE A 112 12.04 19.47 -1.19
N ASP A 113 11.44 19.19 -0.03
CA ASP A 113 11.28 20.15 1.07
C ASP A 113 12.57 20.21 1.91
N SER A 114 13.10 21.41 2.13
CA SER A 114 14.30 21.63 2.93
C SER A 114 14.13 21.27 4.41
N SER A 115 12.93 21.40 4.96
CA SER A 115 12.62 21.06 6.36
C SER A 115 12.62 19.55 6.59
N ILE A 116 12.23 18.78 5.58
CA ILE A 116 12.23 17.32 5.63
C ILE A 116 13.65 16.78 5.49
N ARG A 117 14.49 17.44 4.68
CA ARG A 117 15.89 17.03 4.51
C ARG A 117 16.72 17.15 5.77
N SER A 118 16.44 18.10 6.67
CA SER A 118 17.15 18.21 7.95
C SER A 118 16.91 17.02 8.87
N GLU A 119 15.75 16.37 8.77
CA GLU A 119 15.36 15.18 9.55
C GLU A 119 15.26 13.92 8.66
N GLY A 120 15.98 13.91 7.54
CA GLY A 120 15.83 12.87 6.51
C GLY A 120 16.20 11.48 7.01
N TRP A 121 17.11 11.37 7.98
CA TRP A 121 17.53 10.10 8.56
C TRP A 121 16.40 9.45 9.37
N GLU A 122 15.76 10.24 10.24
CA GLU A 122 14.65 9.80 11.08
C GLU A 122 13.47 9.37 10.23
N ILE A 123 13.12 10.18 9.23
CA ILE A 123 12.00 9.92 8.32
C ILE A 123 12.26 8.66 7.50
N THR A 124 13.48 8.50 6.96
CA THR A 124 13.87 7.28 6.21
C THR A 124 13.83 6.05 7.11
N GLY A 125 14.34 6.16 8.35
CA GLY A 125 14.31 5.07 9.32
C GLY A 125 12.88 4.61 9.64
N MET A 126 11.97 5.54 9.93
CA MET A 126 10.56 5.23 10.15
C MET A 126 9.90 4.64 8.91
N TYR A 127 10.18 5.20 7.72
CA TYR A 127 9.64 4.69 6.47
C TYR A 127 10.03 3.23 6.24
N LEU A 128 11.31 2.89 6.43
CA LEU A 128 11.80 1.51 6.31
C LEU A 128 11.16 0.58 7.35
N GLN A 129 11.00 1.04 8.60
CA GLN A 129 10.33 0.26 9.64
C GLN A 129 8.86 -0.01 9.29
N THR A 130 8.12 1.01 8.85
CA THR A 130 6.73 0.86 8.41
C THR A 130 6.64 -0.09 7.21
N PHE A 131 7.50 0.09 6.20
CA PHE A 131 7.54 -0.77 5.04
C PHE A 131 7.77 -2.24 5.42
N LEU A 132 8.77 -2.52 6.25
CA LEU A 132 9.09 -3.88 6.70
C LEU A 132 7.96 -4.50 7.52
N LEU A 133 7.35 -3.74 8.44
CA LEU A 133 6.24 -4.24 9.25
C LEU A 133 5.00 -4.52 8.39
N THR A 134 4.65 -3.64 7.46
CA THR A 134 3.54 -3.84 6.53
C THR A 134 3.81 -5.02 5.59
N TYR A 135 5.03 -5.14 5.07
CA TYR A 135 5.43 -6.27 4.23
C TYR A 135 5.32 -7.58 5.01
N THR A 136 5.92 -7.66 6.19
CA THR A 136 5.84 -8.84 7.08
C THR A 136 4.41 -9.25 7.34
N LEU A 137 3.56 -8.32 7.78
CA LEU A 137 2.18 -8.64 8.12
C LEU A 137 1.43 -9.18 6.90
N THR A 138 1.52 -8.47 5.77
CA THR A 138 0.80 -8.87 4.56
C THR A 138 1.35 -10.17 3.94
N ALA A 139 2.67 -10.38 3.95
CA ALA A 139 3.30 -11.57 3.41
C ALA A 139 3.00 -12.81 4.27
N LEU A 140 3.11 -12.71 5.60
CA LEU A 140 2.73 -13.79 6.50
C LEU A 140 1.25 -14.13 6.36
N THR A 141 0.36 -13.13 6.31
CA THR A 141 -1.08 -13.39 6.09
C THR A 141 -1.34 -14.10 4.75
N LYS A 142 -0.61 -13.77 3.68
CA LYS A 142 -0.72 -14.47 2.39
C LYS A 142 -0.31 -15.94 2.50
N GLU A 143 0.75 -16.24 3.24
CA GLU A 143 1.23 -17.62 3.42
C GLU A 143 0.37 -18.44 4.38
N ILE A 144 -0.30 -17.79 5.34
CA ILE A 144 -1.26 -18.43 6.24
C ILE A 144 -2.57 -18.75 5.50
N THR A 145 -3.13 -17.77 4.79
CA THR A 145 -4.46 -17.90 4.16
C THR A 145 -4.43 -18.66 2.84
N LYS A 146 -3.30 -18.65 2.13
CA LYS A 146 -3.06 -19.37 0.86
C LYS A 146 -4.14 -19.17 -0.21
N ARG A 147 -4.88 -18.06 -0.17
CA ARG A 147 -5.98 -17.77 -1.09
C ARG A 147 -5.50 -17.59 -2.53
N SER A 148 -6.10 -18.30 -3.48
CA SER A 148 -5.86 -18.17 -4.92
C SER A 148 -6.34 -16.81 -5.45
N ARG A 149 -5.60 -16.22 -6.40
CA ARG A 149 -5.97 -14.91 -6.99
C ARG A 149 -7.07 -15.10 -8.05
N PRO A 150 -7.96 -14.11 -8.26
CA PRO A 150 -9.07 -14.22 -9.21
C PRO A 150 -8.67 -14.60 -10.64
N PHE A 151 -7.49 -14.20 -11.13
CA PHE A 151 -7.04 -14.53 -12.48
C PHE A 151 -6.83 -16.05 -12.70
N VAL A 152 -6.60 -16.82 -11.63
CA VAL A 152 -6.46 -18.29 -11.71
C VAL A 152 -7.74 -18.97 -12.21
N TYR A 153 -8.89 -18.34 -11.98
CA TYR A 153 -10.20 -18.87 -12.35
C TYR A 153 -10.63 -18.43 -13.77
N ASN A 154 -9.81 -17.64 -14.48
CA ASN A 154 -10.15 -17.13 -15.81
C ASN A 154 -9.44 -17.98 -16.89
N PRO A 155 -10.17 -18.64 -17.80
CA PRO A 155 -9.59 -19.43 -18.90
C PRO A 155 -8.77 -18.62 -19.92
N HIS A 156 -8.92 -17.29 -19.94
CA HIS A 156 -8.26 -16.38 -20.87
C HIS A 156 -7.07 -15.62 -20.26
N ALA A 157 -6.65 -15.98 -19.04
CA ALA A 157 -5.57 -15.33 -18.31
C ALA A 157 -4.16 -15.83 -18.67
#